data_AF-A0A7L4NZE7-F1
#
_entry.id   AF-A0A7L4NZE7-F1
#
_cell.length_a   1.000
_cell.length_b   1.000
_cell.length_c   1.000
_cell.angle_alpha   90.00
_cell.angle_beta   90.00
_cell.angle_gamma   90.00
#
_symmetry.space_group_name_H-M   'P 1'
#
loop_
_entity.id
_entity.type
_entity.pdbx_description
1 polymer ?
#
loop_
_entity_poly.entity_id
_entity_poly.type
_entity_poly.pdbx_seq_one_letter_code
_entity_poly.pdbx_strand_id
1 'polypeptide(L)'
;MNKNLKLVLFGFLVWLIPFLVSFVVFPLKETMRPLFESIMPLVLTVTVIVLAYYYLKDLDADFAKEGIIAGVVWFIISIIIELALFLPASPMQMSFADYIMDIGLTYVMIPVITTGMGYLAQNL
;
A
#
# COMPACT_ATOMS: atom_id res chain seq x y z
N MET A 1 -10.81 -7.29 -17.30
CA MET A 1 -9.60 -6.45 -17.47
C MET A 1 -8.39 -7.38 -17.55
N ASN A 2 -7.37 -7.07 -18.35
CA ASN A 2 -6.13 -7.88 -18.37
C ASN A 2 -5.50 -7.90 -16.97
N LYS A 3 -5.02 -9.07 -16.52
CA LYS A 3 -4.33 -9.27 -15.23
C LYS A 3 -3.22 -8.24 -14.98
N ASN A 4 -2.36 -7.98 -15.98
CA ASN A 4 -1.23 -7.05 -15.82
C ASN A 4 -1.71 -5.60 -15.65
N LEU A 5 -2.76 -5.21 -16.38
CA LEU A 5 -3.36 -3.88 -16.21
C LEU A 5 -3.99 -3.74 -14.82
N LYS A 6 -4.68 -4.79 -14.35
CA LYS A 6 -5.27 -4.84 -13.02
C LYS A 6 -4.21 -4.73 -11.93
N LEU A 7 -3.10 -5.47 -12.08
CA LEU A 7 -1.96 -5.46 -11.18
C LEU A 7 -1.41 -4.04 -11.01
N VAL A 8 -1.14 -3.33 -12.10
CA VAL A 8 -0.59 -1.96 -12.05
C VAL A 8 -1.63 -0.97 -11.50
N LEU A 9 -2.87 -1.04 -11.97
CA LEU A 9 -3.95 -0.14 -11.52
C LEU A 9 -4.20 -0.30 -10.02
N PHE A 10 -4.26 -1.52 -9.52
CA PHE A 10 -4.48 -1.77 -8.11
C PHE A 10 -3.28 -1.33 -7.26
N GLY A 11 -2.05 -1.50 -7.75
CA GLY A 11 -0.88 -0.96 -7.09
C GLY A 11 -0.92 0.56 -6.96
N PHE A 12 -1.36 1.25 -8.00
CA PHE A 12 -1.59 2.70 -7.94
C PHE A 12 -2.70 3.06 -6.92
N LEU A 13 -3.78 2.30 -6.87
CA LEU A 13 -4.87 2.52 -5.89
C LEU A 13 -4.44 2.23 -4.43
N VAL A 14 -3.57 1.24 -4.22
CA VAL A 14 -2.97 0.94 -2.90
C VAL A 14 -2.21 2.14 -2.35
N TRP A 15 -1.56 2.93 -3.22
CA TRP A 15 -0.94 4.19 -2.84
C TRP A 15 -1.97 5.33 -2.72
N LEU A 16 -2.81 5.52 -3.75
CA LEU A 16 -3.69 6.67 -3.87
C LEU A 16 -4.72 6.76 -2.74
N ILE A 17 -5.31 5.63 -2.33
CA ILE A 17 -6.38 5.63 -1.32
C ILE A 17 -5.86 6.09 0.05
N PRO A 18 -4.80 5.48 0.65
CA PRO A 18 -4.19 6.01 1.87
C PRO A 18 -3.72 7.45 1.72
N PHE A 19 -3.14 7.81 0.57
CA PHE A 19 -2.72 9.19 0.30
C PHE A 19 -3.90 10.17 0.41
N LEU A 20 -5.01 9.93 -0.27
CA LEU A 20 -6.20 10.81 -0.18
C LEU A 20 -6.76 10.88 1.25
N VAL A 21 -6.77 9.75 1.97
CA VAL A 21 -7.21 9.74 3.37
C VAL A 21 -6.28 10.58 4.24
N SER A 22 -4.95 10.52 4.02
CA SER A 22 -3.97 11.29 4.76
C SER A 22 -4.22 12.79 4.65
N PHE A 23 -4.63 13.30 3.49
CA PHE A 23 -5.01 14.72 3.31
C PHE A 23 -6.21 15.10 4.16
N VAL A 24 -7.23 14.25 4.22
CA VAL A 24 -8.46 14.52 4.98
C VAL A 24 -8.16 14.53 6.49
N VAL A 25 -7.33 13.60 6.95
CA VAL A 25 -7.02 13.44 8.38
C VAL A 25 -5.73 14.14 8.81
N PHE A 26 -5.08 14.90 7.91
CA PHE A 26 -3.81 15.60 8.17
C PHE A 26 -3.83 16.51 9.41
N PRO A 27 -4.92 17.24 9.74
CA PRO A 27 -4.98 18.04 10.97
C PRO A 27 -4.78 17.21 12.25
N LEU A 28 -5.05 15.90 12.21
CA LEU A 28 -4.78 14.99 13.33
C LEU A 28 -3.29 14.76 13.54
N LYS A 29 -2.45 14.93 12.51
CA LYS A 29 -0.99 14.78 12.63
C LYS A 29 -0.40 15.79 13.63
N GLU A 30 -0.97 17.00 13.70
CA GLU A 30 -0.55 18.05 14.63
C GLU A 30 -1.28 17.98 15.98
N THR A 31 -2.57 17.69 15.98
CA THR A 31 -3.43 17.78 17.17
C THR A 31 -3.53 16.48 17.97
N MET A 32 -3.44 15.32 17.30
CA MET A 32 -3.64 13.98 17.87
C MET A 32 -2.79 12.94 17.13
N ARG A 33 -1.47 13.15 17.11
CA ARG A 33 -0.52 12.31 16.35
C ARG A 33 -0.71 10.80 16.52
N PRO A 34 -0.93 10.24 17.74
CA PRO A 34 -1.15 8.80 17.89
C PRO A 34 -2.39 8.27 17.14
N LEU A 35 -3.44 9.09 17.01
CA LEU A 35 -4.64 8.73 16.26
C LEU A 35 -4.35 8.73 14.75
N PHE A 36 -3.63 9.73 14.24
CA PHE A 36 -3.17 9.75 12.85
C PHE A 36 -2.33 8.50 12.52
N GLU A 37 -1.33 8.19 13.36
CA GLU A 37 -0.45 7.03 13.19
C GLU A 37 -1.17 5.68 13.33
N SER A 38 -2.34 5.65 13.97
CA SER A 38 -3.19 4.44 14.04
C SER A 38 -4.12 4.31 12.83
N ILE A 39 -4.66 5.43 12.32
CA ILE A 39 -5.56 5.45 11.15
C ILE A 39 -4.81 5.03 9.89
N MET A 40 -3.59 5.52 9.68
CA MET A 40 -2.87 5.31 8.42
C MET A 40 -2.58 3.82 8.12
N PRO A 41 -2.02 3.01 9.05
CA PRO A 41 -1.85 1.57 8.83
C PRO A 41 -3.17 0.82 8.68
N LEU A 42 -4.23 1.24 9.40
CA LEU A 42 -5.56 0.63 9.29
C LEU A 42 -6.14 0.82 7.88
N VAL A 43 -6.08 2.05 7.35
CA VAL A 43 -6.55 2.38 5.99
C VAL A 43 -5.76 1.62 4.94
N LEU A 44 -4.42 1.55 5.07
CA LEU A 44 -3.58 0.76 4.18
C LEU A 44 -3.97 -0.72 4.23
N THR A 45 -4.14 -1.28 5.43
CA THR A 45 -4.51 -2.70 5.62
C THR A 45 -5.83 -3.02 4.91
N VAL A 46 -6.87 -2.23 5.17
CA VAL A 46 -8.19 -2.43 4.54
C VAL A 46 -8.08 -2.31 3.02
N THR A 47 -7.35 -1.31 2.53
CA THR A 47 -7.13 -1.09 1.09
C THR A 47 -6.46 -2.29 0.44
N VAL A 48 -5.36 -2.77 1.01
CA VAL A 48 -4.59 -3.90 0.48
C VAL A 48 -5.42 -5.17 0.50
N ILE A 49 -6.13 -5.46 1.60
CA ILE A 49 -6.99 -6.66 1.70
C ILE A 49 -8.07 -6.65 0.61
N VAL A 50 -8.79 -5.53 0.48
CA VAL A 50 -9.89 -5.43 -0.49
C VAL A 50 -9.37 -5.58 -1.92
N LEU A 51 -8.29 -4.89 -2.28
CA LEU A 51 -7.73 -4.96 -3.62
C LEU A 51 -7.07 -6.32 -3.91
N ALA A 52 -6.40 -6.93 -2.92
CA ALA A 52 -5.82 -8.26 -3.05
C ALA A 52 -6.91 -9.32 -3.26
N TYR A 53 -8.00 -9.25 -2.50
CA TYR A 53 -9.18 -10.11 -2.71
C TYR A 53 -9.69 -9.97 -4.15
N TYR A 54 -9.94 -8.73 -4.60
CA TYR A 54 -10.42 -8.52 -5.95
C TYR A 54 -9.42 -8.95 -7.00
N TYR A 55 -8.11 -8.81 -6.78
CA TYR A 55 -7.08 -9.26 -7.71
C TYR A 55 -7.06 -10.78 -7.82
N LEU A 56 -6.95 -11.48 -6.69
CA LEU A 56 -6.79 -12.93 -6.63
C LEU A 56 -8.04 -13.69 -7.07
N LYS A 57 -9.25 -13.20 -6.76
CA LYS A 57 -10.50 -13.91 -7.09
C LYS A 57 -10.74 -14.10 -8.59
N ASP A 58 -10.08 -13.31 -9.44
CA ASP A 58 -10.22 -13.35 -10.90
C ASP A 58 -9.14 -14.25 -11.55
N LEU A 59 -8.36 -14.98 -10.75
CA LEU A 59 -7.31 -15.89 -11.20
C LEU A 59 -7.78 -17.35 -11.10
N ASP A 60 -7.34 -18.18 -12.04
CA ASP A 60 -7.70 -19.60 -12.08
C ASP A 60 -6.74 -20.49 -11.27
N ALA A 61 -5.49 -20.04 -11.07
CA ALA A 61 -4.42 -20.79 -10.39
C ALA A 61 -3.27 -19.88 -9.93
N ASP A 62 -2.24 -20.49 -9.31
CA ASP A 62 -0.99 -19.83 -8.89
C ASP A 62 -1.17 -18.69 -7.87
N PHE A 63 -2.18 -18.76 -7.01
CA PHE A 63 -2.53 -17.70 -6.06
C PHE A 63 -1.37 -17.27 -5.16
N ALA A 64 -0.53 -18.22 -4.70
CA ALA A 64 0.62 -17.90 -3.86
C ALA A 64 1.67 -17.06 -4.62
N LYS A 65 2.00 -17.47 -5.85
CA LYS A 65 2.94 -16.75 -6.72
C LYS A 65 2.38 -15.37 -7.08
N GLU A 66 1.10 -15.29 -7.42
CA GLU A 66 0.44 -14.04 -7.80
C GLU A 66 0.28 -13.09 -6.61
N GLY A 67 0.09 -13.60 -5.39
CA GLY A 67 0.10 -12.80 -4.16
C GLY A 67 1.47 -12.18 -3.86
N ILE A 68 2.56 -12.93 -4.09
CA ILE A 68 3.93 -12.40 -3.97
C ILE A 68 4.19 -11.33 -5.04
N ILE A 69 3.83 -11.60 -6.30
CA ILE A 69 4.00 -10.66 -7.41
C ILE A 69 3.23 -9.37 -7.14
N ALA A 70 1.95 -9.47 -6.73
CA ALA A 70 1.14 -8.32 -6.33
C ALA A 70 1.81 -7.52 -5.21
N GLY A 71 2.30 -8.21 -4.17
CA GLY A 71 2.98 -7.58 -3.05
C GLY A 71 4.18 -6.76 -3.45
N VAL A 72 5.08 -7.36 -4.24
CA VAL A 72 6.31 -6.70 -4.70
C VAL A 72 5.98 -5.51 -5.61
N VAL A 73 5.09 -5.71 -6.59
CA VAL A 73 4.75 -4.66 -7.56
C VAL A 73 4.06 -3.48 -6.87
N TRP A 74 3.09 -3.74 -6.00
CA TRP A 74 2.35 -2.69 -5.29
C TRP A 74 3.23 -1.93 -4.30
N PHE A 75 4.14 -2.64 -3.62
CA PHE A 75 5.15 -2.02 -2.77
C PHE A 75 6.06 -1.09 -3.57
N ILE A 76 6.62 -1.56 -4.69
CA ILE A 76 7.51 -0.76 -5.55
C ILE A 76 6.78 0.47 -6.09
N ILE A 77 5.55 0.33 -6.57
CA ILE A 77 4.75 1.46 -7.05
C ILE A 77 4.58 2.50 -5.94
N SER A 78 4.19 2.06 -4.73
CA SER A 78 3.97 2.95 -3.59
C SER A 78 5.24 3.71 -3.20
N ILE A 79 6.37 3.01 -3.07
CA ILE A 79 7.66 3.61 -2.71
C ILE A 79 8.14 4.58 -3.80
N ILE A 80 8.03 4.23 -5.09
CA ILE A 80 8.48 5.11 -6.18
C ILE A 80 7.72 6.43 -6.16
N ILE A 81 6.39 6.37 -6.04
CA ILE A 81 5.56 7.59 -6.06
C ILE A 81 5.88 8.46 -4.83
N GLU A 82 5.97 7.83 -3.66
CA GLU A 82 6.29 8.53 -2.41
C GLU A 82 7.66 9.20 -2.45
N LEU A 83 8.72 8.48 -2.82
CA LEU A 83 10.06 9.06 -2.90
C LEU A 83 10.12 10.22 -3.91
N ALA A 84 9.35 10.14 -4.99
CA ALA A 84 9.23 11.24 -5.95
C ALA A 84 8.51 12.48 -5.40
N LEU A 85 7.64 12.33 -4.39
CA LEU A 85 6.90 13.43 -3.76
C LEU A 85 7.64 14.03 -2.55
N PHE A 86 8.27 13.19 -1.73
CA PHE A 86 8.78 13.55 -0.41
C PHE A 86 10.29 13.85 -0.38
N LEU A 87 11.10 13.36 -1.32
CA LEU A 87 12.55 13.66 -1.33
C LEU A 87 12.91 14.98 -2.02
N PRO A 88 12.32 15.34 -3.19
CA PRO A 88 12.63 16.62 -3.83
C PRO A 88 12.18 17.81 -2.97
N ALA A 89 12.70 19.00 -3.29
CA ALA A 89 12.22 20.22 -2.67
C ALA A 89 10.73 20.41 -2.97
N SER A 90 9.88 20.18 -1.97
CA SER A 90 8.43 20.26 -2.06
C SER A 90 7.84 20.73 -0.72
N PRO A 91 6.60 21.22 -0.68
CA PRO A 91 5.93 21.54 0.58
C PRO A 91 5.80 20.35 1.54
N MET A 92 5.96 19.13 1.03
CA MET A 92 5.87 17.88 1.77
C MET A 92 7.26 17.27 2.02
N GLN A 93 8.35 18.01 1.78
CA GLN A 93 9.70 17.44 1.85
C GLN A 93 9.99 16.84 3.23
N MET A 94 10.56 15.64 3.22
CA MET A 94 11.02 14.92 4.42
C MET A 94 12.46 14.46 4.25
N SER A 95 13.19 14.32 5.36
CA SER A 95 14.46 13.60 5.32
C SER A 95 14.19 12.13 5.00
N PHE A 96 15.18 11.44 4.40
CA PHE A 96 15.05 10.00 4.14
C PHE A 96 14.81 9.20 5.42
N ALA A 97 15.42 9.60 6.55
CA ALA A 97 15.23 8.93 7.83
C ALA A 97 13.79 9.10 8.35
N ASP A 98 13.26 10.33 8.32
CA ASP A 98 11.88 10.59 8.74
C ASP A 98 10.87 9.87 7.84
N TYR A 99 11.13 9.85 6.53
CA TYR A 99 10.31 9.09 5.59
C TYR A 99 10.23 7.60 5.96
N ILE A 100 11.37 6.96 6.24
CA ILE A 100 11.39 5.54 6.59
C ILE A 100 10.62 5.27 7.90
N MET A 101 10.77 6.15 8.90
CA MET A 101 10.12 6.00 10.22
C MET A 101 8.61 6.29 10.17
N ASP A 102 8.18 7.32 9.46
CA ASP A 102 6.78 7.73 9.42
C ASP A 102 5.97 6.92 8.39
N ILE A 103 6.59 6.49 7.28
CA ILE A 103 5.87 5.99 6.09
C ILE A 103 6.46 4.68 5.56
N GLY A 104 7.77 4.64 5.28
CA GLY A 104 8.40 3.55 4.54
C GLY A 104 8.19 2.17 5.18
N LEU A 105 8.30 2.07 6.51
CA LEU A 105 8.07 0.82 7.23
C LEU A 105 6.62 0.32 7.13
N THR A 106 5.65 1.24 7.14
CA THR A 106 4.22 0.91 7.02
C THR A 106 3.91 0.22 5.68
N TYR A 107 4.62 0.58 4.61
CA TYR A 107 4.43 -0.06 3.31
C TYR A 107 4.88 -1.53 3.24
N VAL A 108 5.70 -2.01 4.17
CA VAL A 108 6.04 -3.44 4.29
C VAL A 108 4.80 -4.30 4.57
N MET A 109 3.72 -3.70 5.10
CA MET A 109 2.44 -4.38 5.25
C MET A 109 1.87 -4.87 3.92
N ILE A 110 2.14 -4.17 2.80
CA ILE A 110 1.65 -4.56 1.47
C ILE A 110 2.08 -5.99 1.12
N PRO A 111 3.39 -6.31 0.98
CA PRO A 111 3.81 -7.65 0.61
C PRO A 111 3.48 -8.70 1.67
N VAL A 112 3.44 -8.34 2.96
CA VAL A 112 3.03 -9.26 4.03
C VAL A 112 1.58 -9.71 3.82
N ILE A 113 0.67 -8.77 3.60
CA ILE A 113 -0.76 -9.06 3.42
C ILE A 113 -1.00 -9.83 2.13
N THR A 114 -0.49 -9.37 0.99
CA THR A 114 -0.78 -10.00 -0.31
C THR A 114 -0.19 -11.41 -0.40
N THR A 115 1.00 -11.63 0.17
CA THR A 115 1.62 -12.96 0.24
C THR A 115 0.78 -13.89 1.11
N GLY A 116 0.40 -13.45 2.30
CA GLY A 116 -0.47 -14.23 3.19
C GLY A 116 -1.79 -14.62 2.52
N MET A 117 -2.45 -13.66 1.87
CA MET A 117 -3.70 -13.92 1.13
C MET A 117 -3.51 -14.88 -0.05
N GLY A 118 -2.41 -14.76 -0.79
CA GLY A 118 -2.08 -15.66 -1.89
C GLY A 118 -1.90 -17.11 -1.43
N TYR A 119 -1.16 -17.31 -0.32
CA TYR A 119 -1.00 -18.65 0.27
C TYR A 119 -2.31 -19.21 0.83
N LEU A 120 -3.13 -18.39 1.48
CA LEU A 120 -4.44 -18.83 1.97
C LEU A 120 -5.34 -19.26 0.80
N ALA A 121 -5.45 -18.46 -0.26
CA ALA A 121 -6.26 -18.78 -1.42
C ALA A 121 -5.77 -20.02 -2.19
N GLN A 122 -4.46 -20.32 -2.16
CA GLN A 122 -3.90 -21.50 -2.82
C GLN A 122 -4.27 -22.83 -2.13
N ASN A 123 -4.58 -22.79 -0.84
CA ASN A 123 -4.80 -23.97 0.01
C ASN A 123 -6.25 -24.12 0.49
N LEU A 124 -7.18 -23.32 -0.05
CA LEU A 124 -8.62 -23.40 0.15
C LEU A 124 -9.29 -24.04 -1.07
#